data_AF-A0A1E1W0L9-F1
#
_entry.id   AF-A0A1E1W0L9-F1
#
_cell.length_a   1.000
_cell.length_b   1.000
_cell.length_c   1.000
_cell.angle_alpha   90.00
_cell.angle_beta   90.00
_cell.angle_gamma   90.00
#
_symmetry.space_group_name_H-M   'P 1'
#
loop_
_entity.id
_entity.type
_entity.pdbx_description
1 polymer ?
#
loop_
_entity_poly.entity_id
_entity_poly.type
_entity_poly.pdbx_seq_one_letter_code
_entity_poly.pdbx_strand_id
1 'polypeptide(L)'
;AILALEGGYARTVLATLRQRDEDITNLTQKQTEEMEECVRLVNTFTTEAEINALAAKHFEQQAVAAGRWGSQLDALGHAQRARYRAWIMATLDDYHSSAPLTTPSNSPLSSFPPEAVGV
;
A
#
# COMPACT_ATOMS: atom_id res chain seq x y z
N ALA A 1 18.16 -6.33 12.56
CA ALA A 1 17.00 -5.43 12.74
C ALA A 1 16.21 -5.23 11.44
N ILE A 2 16.83 -4.77 10.35
CA ILE A 2 16.13 -4.48 9.08
C ILE A 2 15.43 -5.70 8.43
N LEU A 3 16.09 -6.87 8.42
CA LEU A 3 15.53 -8.10 7.86
C LEU A 3 14.25 -8.58 8.58
N ALA A 4 14.13 -8.32 9.89
CA ALA A 4 12.93 -8.67 10.65
C ALA A 4 11.75 -7.73 10.30
N LEU A 5 12.06 -6.45 10.06
CA LEU A 5 11.10 -5.44 9.64
C LEU A 5 10.61 -5.72 8.21
N GLU A 6 11.53 -6.00 7.28
CA GLU A 6 11.23 -6.41 5.90
C GLU A 6 10.43 -7.71 5.84
N GLY A 7 10.83 -8.72 6.61
CA GLY A 7 10.08 -9.97 6.71
C GLY A 7 8.67 -9.78 7.27
N GLY A 8 8.49 -8.83 8.20
CA GLY A 8 7.18 -8.42 8.71
C GLY A 8 6.30 -7.81 7.63
N TYR A 9 6.83 -6.86 6.86
CA TYR A 9 6.10 -6.25 5.74
C TYR A 9 5.74 -7.24 4.65
N ALA A 10 6.68 -8.10 4.25
CA ALA A 10 6.43 -9.13 3.27
C ALA A 10 5.26 -10.03 3.70
N ARG A 11 5.21 -10.44 4.98
CA ARG A 11 4.09 -11.22 5.52
C ARG A 11 2.77 -10.46 5.52
N THR A 12 2.76 -9.18 5.91
CA THR A 12 1.51 -8.38 5.94
C THR A 12 0.97 -8.10 4.54
N VAL A 13 1.85 -7.75 3.58
CA VAL A 13 1.47 -7.55 2.18
C VAL A 13 0.94 -8.85 1.59
N LEU A 14 1.64 -9.97 1.83
CA LEU A 14 1.23 -11.27 1.31
C LEU A 14 -0.10 -11.76 1.92
N ALA A 15 -0.34 -11.49 3.20
CA ALA A 15 -1.62 -11.78 3.84
C ALA A 15 -2.76 -10.94 3.23
N THR A 16 -2.51 -9.64 3.00
CA THR A 16 -3.49 -8.72 2.38
C THR A 16 -3.81 -9.14 0.94
N LEU A 17 -2.79 -9.55 0.19
CA LEU A 17 -2.96 -10.08 -1.18
C LEU A 17 -3.75 -11.38 -1.18
N ARG A 18 -3.45 -12.31 -0.27
CA ARG A 18 -4.22 -13.57 -0.14
C ARG A 18 -5.68 -13.30 0.18
N GLN A 19 -5.95 -12.41 1.13
CA GLN A 19 -7.32 -12.05 1.51
C GLN A 19 -8.06 -11.40 0.33
N ARG A 20 -7.38 -10.56 -0.46
CA ARG A 20 -7.93 -10.01 -1.70
C ARG A 20 -8.28 -11.10 -2.69
N ASP A 21 -7.35 -11.99 -2.95
CA ASP A 21 -7.52 -13.04 -3.96
C ASP A 21 -8.67 -13.98 -3.54
N GLU A 22 -8.76 -14.34 -2.26
CA GLU A 22 -9.90 -15.09 -1.69
C GLU A 22 -11.23 -14.36 -1.84
N ASP A 23 -11.31 -13.07 -1.48
CA ASP A 23 -12.53 -12.26 -1.64
C ASP A 23 -12.96 -12.17 -3.11
N ILE A 24 -12.01 -11.99 -4.04
CA ILE A 24 -12.29 -11.94 -5.48
C ILE A 24 -12.78 -13.29 -5.99
N THR A 25 -12.13 -14.39 -5.61
CA THR A 25 -12.55 -15.74 -6.01
C THR A 25 -13.96 -16.05 -5.52
N ASN A 26 -14.25 -15.77 -4.25
CA ASN A 26 -15.58 -15.99 -3.66
C ASN A 26 -16.65 -15.14 -4.34
N LEU A 27 -16.37 -13.86 -4.61
CA LEU A 27 -17.30 -12.98 -5.30
C LEU A 27 -17.56 -13.47 -6.73
N THR A 28 -16.51 -13.84 -7.46
CA THR A 28 -16.61 -14.32 -8.84
C THR A 28 -17.40 -15.63 -8.92
N GLN A 29 -17.14 -16.57 -8.00
CA GLN A 29 -17.87 -17.83 -7.93
C GLN A 29 -19.37 -17.58 -7.71
N LYS A 30 -19.71 -16.76 -6.70
CA LYS A 30 -21.10 -16.42 -6.41
C LYS A 30 -21.81 -15.76 -7.60
N GLN A 31 -21.15 -14.81 -8.26
CA GLN A 31 -21.70 -14.14 -9.43
C GLN A 31 -21.89 -15.10 -10.61
N THR A 32 -20.98 -16.07 -10.77
CA THR A 32 -21.09 -17.13 -11.80
C THR A 32 -22.29 -18.02 -11.54
N GLU A 33 -22.47 -18.49 -10.29
CA GLU A 33 -23.61 -19.32 -9.89
C GLU A 33 -24.95 -18.57 -10.09
N GLU A 34 -25.03 -17.31 -9.64
CA GLU A 34 -26.22 -16.46 -9.82
C GLU A 34 -26.56 -16.23 -11.31
N MET A 35 -25.54 -15.99 -12.14
CA MET A 35 -25.73 -15.78 -13.58
C MET A 35 -26.14 -17.08 -14.29
N GLU A 36 -25.51 -18.20 -13.96
CA GLU A 36 -25.84 -19.52 -14.51
C GLU A 36 -27.28 -19.92 -14.19
N GLU A 37 -27.73 -19.68 -12.95
CA GLU A 37 -29.11 -19.93 -12.54
C GLU A 37 -30.10 -19.04 -13.30
N CYS A 38 -29.82 -17.73 -13.41
CA CYS A 38 -30.66 -16.79 -14.14
C CYS A 38 -30.77 -17.13 -15.63
N VAL A 39 -29.66 -17.51 -16.27
CA VAL A 39 -29.61 -17.91 -17.68
C VAL A 39 -30.35 -19.23 -17.90
N ARG A 40 -30.22 -20.19 -16.99
CA ARG A 40 -30.94 -21.48 -17.07
C ARG A 40 -32.46 -21.31 -16.98
N LEU A 41 -32.93 -20.29 -16.26
CA LEU A 41 -34.35 -19.97 -16.08
C LEU A 41 -34.87 -18.92 -17.08
N VAL A 42 -34.04 -18.52 -18.05
CA VAL A 42 -34.45 -17.54 -19.06
C VAL A 42 -35.62 -18.09 -19.88
N ASN A 43 -36.60 -17.23 -20.18
CA ASN A 43 -37.88 -17.57 -20.83
C ASN A 43 -38.88 -18.43 -20.02
N THR A 44 -38.57 -18.81 -18.77
CA THR A 44 -39.55 -19.47 -17.87
C THR A 44 -39.90 -18.61 -16.66
N PHE A 45 -38.91 -18.06 -15.96
CA PHE A 45 -39.12 -17.22 -14.77
C PHE A 45 -38.31 -15.91 -14.78
N THR A 46 -37.32 -15.79 -15.68
CA THR A 46 -36.46 -14.61 -15.78
C THR A 46 -36.46 -14.05 -17.20
N THR A 47 -36.40 -12.73 -17.31
CA THR A 47 -36.32 -11.98 -18.56
C THR A 47 -34.89 -11.53 -18.86
N GLU A 48 -34.57 -11.30 -20.12
CA GLU A 48 -33.26 -10.75 -20.52
C GLU A 48 -32.96 -9.39 -19.84
N ALA A 49 -34.00 -8.60 -19.55
CA ALA A 49 -33.86 -7.33 -18.83
C ALA A 49 -33.38 -7.54 -17.38
N GLU A 50 -33.86 -8.58 -16.70
CA GLU A 50 -33.44 -8.94 -15.34
C GLU A 50 -32.01 -9.50 -15.33
N ILE A 51 -31.62 -10.26 -16.35
CA ILE A 51 -30.25 -10.72 -16.53
C ILE A 51 -29.29 -9.53 -16.72
N ASN A 52 -29.66 -8.55 -17.54
CA ASN A 52 -28.87 -7.34 -17.72
C ASN A 52 -28.77 -6.49 -16.45
N ALA A 53 -29.87 -6.40 -15.68
CA ALA A 53 -29.85 -5.71 -14.38
C ALA A 53 -28.94 -6.44 -13.36
N LEU A 54 -28.96 -7.77 -13.36
CA LEU A 54 -28.07 -8.59 -12.53
C LEU A 54 -26.60 -8.40 -12.93
N ALA A 55 -26.30 -8.41 -14.23
CA ALA A 55 -24.95 -8.14 -14.73
C ALA A 55 -24.46 -6.75 -14.31
N ALA A 56 -25.30 -5.71 -14.42
CA ALA A 56 -24.96 -4.36 -13.98
C ALA A 56 -24.63 -4.32 -12.47
N LYS A 57 -25.42 -5.02 -11.64
CA LYS A 57 -25.17 -5.16 -10.21
C LYS A 57 -23.85 -5.90 -9.93
N HIS A 58 -23.55 -6.96 -10.67
CA HIS A 58 -22.30 -7.70 -10.54
C HIS A 58 -21.09 -6.82 -10.88
N PHE A 59 -21.18 -6.02 -11.94
CA PHE A 59 -20.15 -5.04 -12.30
C PHE A 59 -19.93 -3.99 -11.20
N GLU A 60 -21.01 -3.44 -10.63
CA GLU A 60 -20.91 -2.47 -9.54
C GLU A 60 -20.22 -3.08 -8.31
N GLN A 61 -20.60 -4.30 -7.93
CA GLN A 61 -19.97 -5.02 -6.81
C GLN A 61 -18.48 -5.27 -7.05
N GLN A 62 -18.10 -5.66 -8.27
CA GLN A 62 -16.70 -5.84 -8.65
C GLN A 62 -15.93 -4.52 -8.58
N ALA A 63 -16.51 -3.41 -9.06
CA ALA A 63 -15.89 -2.10 -9.01
C ALA A 63 -15.66 -1.62 -7.56
N VAL A 64 -16.65 -1.80 -6.67
CA VAL A 64 -16.52 -1.48 -5.24
C VAL A 64 -15.45 -2.34 -4.57
N ALA A 65 -15.43 -3.65 -4.86
CA ALA A 65 -14.40 -4.54 -4.34
C ALA A 65 -13.00 -4.13 -4.78
N ALA A 66 -12.82 -3.81 -6.07
CA ALA A 66 -11.55 -3.33 -6.62
C ALA A 66 -11.11 -2.01 -5.95
N GLY A 67 -12.03 -1.06 -5.77
CA GLY A 67 -11.74 0.21 -5.10
C GLY A 67 -11.34 0.04 -3.62
N ARG A 68 -12.03 -0.84 -2.89
CA ARG A 68 -11.71 -1.19 -1.50
C ARG A 68 -10.30 -1.76 -1.40
N TRP A 69 -9.97 -2.72 -2.27
CA TRP A 69 -8.66 -3.38 -2.26
C TRP A 69 -7.52 -2.45 -2.68
N GLY A 70 -7.75 -1.61 -3.69
CA GLY A 70 -6.81 -0.56 -4.08
C GLY A 70 -6.48 0.36 -2.89
N SER A 71 -7.53 0.85 -2.21
CA SER A 71 -7.38 1.73 -1.04
C SER A 71 -6.61 1.06 0.10
N GLN A 72 -6.86 -0.23 0.38
CA GLN A 72 -6.16 -0.96 1.42
C GLN A 72 -4.68 -1.21 1.08
N LEU A 73 -4.37 -1.54 -0.18
CA LEU A 73 -3.00 -1.69 -0.66
C LEU A 73 -2.24 -0.36 -0.59
N ASP A 74 -2.87 0.74 -0.98
CA ASP A 74 -2.29 2.08 -0.89
C ASP A 74 -2.00 2.47 0.56
N ALA A 75 -2.98 2.29 1.45
CA ALA A 75 -2.81 2.55 2.88
C ALA A 75 -1.65 1.73 3.48
N LEU A 76 -1.56 0.44 3.11
CA LEU A 76 -0.46 -0.42 3.54
C LEU A 76 0.90 0.08 3.01
N GLY A 77 0.97 0.48 1.75
CA GLY A 77 2.16 1.07 1.14
C GLY A 77 2.59 2.38 1.81
N HIS A 78 1.64 3.26 2.14
CA HIS A 78 1.90 4.48 2.89
C HIS A 78 2.42 4.18 4.30
N ALA A 79 1.80 3.24 5.02
CA ALA A 79 2.24 2.82 6.34
C ALA A 79 3.65 2.23 6.31
N GLN A 80 3.97 1.42 5.30
CA GLN A 80 5.32 0.87 5.10
C GLN A 80 6.35 1.99 4.88
N ARG A 81 6.08 2.93 3.97
CA ARG A 81 6.96 4.07 3.71
C ARG A 81 7.18 4.93 4.96
N ALA A 82 6.12 5.24 5.69
CA ALA A 82 6.20 6.04 6.91
C ALA A 82 7.06 5.37 7.98
N ARG A 83 6.84 4.07 8.24
CA ARG A 83 7.62 3.31 9.22
C ARG A 83 9.07 3.12 8.79
N TYR A 84 9.34 2.89 7.50
CA TYR A 84 10.71 2.82 6.99
C TYR A 84 11.46 4.14 7.21
N ARG A 85 10.83 5.29 6.93
CA ARG A 85 11.41 6.61 7.22
C ARG A 85 11.67 6.80 8.71
N ALA A 86 10.73 6.43 9.56
CA ALA A 86 10.90 6.53 11.02
C ALA A 86 12.07 5.66 11.50
N TRP A 87 12.22 4.45 10.95
CA TRP A 87 13.36 3.58 11.26
C TRP A 87 14.69 4.22 10.82
N ILE A 88 14.80 4.76 9.60
CA ILE A 88 16.01 5.47 9.15
C ILE A 88 16.37 6.60 10.12
N MET A 89 15.39 7.44 10.47
CA MET A 89 15.62 8.58 11.37
C MET A 89 16.10 8.12 12.75
N ALA A 90 15.48 7.10 13.33
CA ALA A 90 15.90 6.54 14.61
C ALA A 90 17.31 5.93 14.56
N THR A 91 17.66 5.27 13.45
CA THR A 91 18.99 4.66 13.29
C THR A 91 20.08 5.73 13.10
N LEU A 92 19.76 6.82 12.41
CA LEU A 92 20.66 7.97 12.24
C LEU A 92 20.90 8.68 13.57
N ASP A 93 19.84 8.89 14.36
CA ASP A 93 19.90 9.50 15.68
C ASP A 93 20.74 8.67 16.66
N ASP A 94 20.58 7.34 16.64
CA ASP A 94 21.39 6.40 17.42
C ASP A 94 22.86 6.41 16.98
N TYR A 95 23.13 6.54 15.67
CA TYR A 95 24.49 6.69 15.15
C TYR A 95 25.14 8.02 15.58
N HIS A 96 24.38 9.12 15.54
CA HIS A 96 24.84 10.45 15.99
C HIS A 96 25.02 10.52 17.51
N SER A 97 24.27 9.71 18.27
CA SER A 97 24.34 9.67 19.74
C SER A 97 25.45 8.74 20.24
N SER A 98 25.77 7.66 19.50
CA SER A 98 26.79 6.68 19.86
C SER A 98 28.21 7.03 19.39
N ALA A 99 28.35 7.94 18.41
CA ALA A 99 29.61 8.54 18.03
C ALA A 99 29.54 10.04 18.33
N PRO A 100 30.32 10.61 19.26
CA PRO A 100 30.53 12.05 19.24
C PRO A 100 31.12 12.36 17.87
N LEU A 101 30.35 13.07 17.03
CA LEU A 101 30.83 13.65 15.80
C LEU A 101 31.96 14.62 16.17
N THR A 102 33.18 14.14 16.27
CA THR A 102 34.34 14.92 15.88
C THR A 102 34.17 15.16 14.39
N THR A 103 33.40 16.19 14.03
CA THR A 103 33.63 16.88 12.77
C THR A 103 35.12 17.19 12.75
N PRO A 104 35.92 16.59 11.85
CA PRO A 104 37.28 17.05 11.70
C PRO A 104 37.18 18.52 11.34
N SER A 105 37.82 19.35 12.15
CA SER A 105 37.96 20.80 12.00
C SER A 105 38.81 21.15 10.77
N ASN A 106 38.41 20.65 9.60
CA ASN A 106 39.01 20.94 8.29
C ASN A 106 37.90 21.27 7.28
N SER A 107 36.75 21.78 7.74
CA SER A 107 35.81 22.45 6.84
C SER A 107 36.43 23.75 6.33
N PRO A 108 36.63 23.93 5.01
CA PRO A 108 37.31 25.09 4.45
C PRO A 108 36.47 26.38 4.48
N LEU A 109 35.30 26.37 5.11
CA LEU A 109 34.42 27.54 5.26
C LEU A 109 34.90 28.55 6.32
N SER A 110 35.99 28.25 7.04
CA SER A 110 36.60 29.19 8.01
C SER A 110 37.64 30.12 7.39
N SER A 111 37.90 30.08 6.07
CA SER A 111 38.93 30.92 5.42
C SER A 111 38.38 32.24 4.86
N PHE A 112 37.42 32.87 5.53
CA PHE A 112 37.15 34.28 5.28
C PHE A 112 38.12 35.10 6.14
N PRO A 113 39.09 35.82 5.55
CA PRO A 113 39.97 36.69 6.32
C PRO A 113 39.14 37.85 6.90
N PRO A 114 39.49 38.37 8.09
CA PRO A 114 38.87 39.57 8.61
C PRO A 114 39.20 40.74 7.67
N GLU A 115 38.13 41.38 7.17
CA GLU A 115 38.18 42.63 6.45
C GLU A 115 39.02 43.64 7.23
N ALA A 116 40.11 44.09 6.60
CA ALA A 116 41.05 45.03 7.20
C ALA A 116 40.32 46.33 7.52
N VAL A 117 40.15 46.59 8.82
CA VAL A 117 39.73 47.89 9.34
C VAL A 117 40.81 48.91 8.94
N GLY A 118 40.41 49.86 8.11
CA GLY A 118 41.26 50.94 7.65
C GLY A 118 41.69 51.89 8.78
N VAL A 119 42.90 52.39 8.64
CA VAL A 119 43.35 53.72 9.09
C VAL A 119 44.31 54.26 8.04
#